data_AF-A0A4S1H946-F1
#
_entry.id   AF-A0A4S1H946-F1
#
_cell.length_a   1.000
_cell.length_b   1.000
_cell.length_c   1.000
_cell.angle_alpha   90.00
_cell.angle_beta   90.00
_cell.angle_gamma   90.00
#
_symmetry.space_group_name_H-M   'P 1'
#
loop_
_entity.id
_entity.type
_entity.pdbx_description
1 polymer ?
#
loop_
_entity_poly.entity_id
_entity_poly.type
_entity_poly.pdbx_seq_one_letter_code
_entity_poly.pdbx_strand_id
1 'polypeptide(L)'
;MSFLSRAMVLKSKAHFSASTTGIHTDHAAFEGARKKRAAQAKSRVGLLIFGFVAFYAVVGGRLVQYGMAEQETVSSIAPADRLMASRPDLLDRNGEVLATDIRTVSLFAEPHRIVDIDEAIEKLRTVLPDLDQRTTYQKLSSNSRFQWLRRQLTPKQQSQILALGIPGIGFRPEKRRFYPGGPTAAHVVGHVNIDNRGVAGMERYVDSQGLADLTALGMTSDQPLEPVKLSIDLRVQSIVREVVTSAITKFQAIGAGAVVLDVHTGEVLAMASVPDYDPNNPAEGAKEGWLNRMSNGTFEMGSTFKSFTIAMGLDSGRVRLGDMFDARYPIRIGGFTIKDFHGKGRMLSVPEIFQFSSNIGTAKIADTVGTEGHKEFLTRLGLLTRMQTELPEVALPSQPREWKKINSITISFGHGVSTTPLQTAVAGAALVNGGKLIEPTFLPRTREQADQVAKQVLKPGASKDMRFLFEWNGVNGSGRNARVDGFNVGGKTGTADKVVNGRYVHDKNFNAFLSAFPMDDPQYVVLSFIDEPKTDKGNGAALAGTSAAPMVHDIISRTAAVLGVKPKFGKDGSALLVSY
;
A
#
# COMPACT_ATOMS: atom_id res chain seq x y z
N MET A 1 -63.23 1.50 -20.27
CA MET A 1 -64.43 0.83 -20.82
C MET A 1 -65.59 1.07 -19.87
N SER A 2 -66.59 1.80 -20.36
CA SER A 2 -67.86 2.13 -19.69
C SER A 2 -68.79 0.92 -19.76
N PHE A 3 -69.57 0.64 -18.71
CA PHE A 3 -70.84 -0.07 -18.90
C PHE A 3 -71.94 0.49 -17.99
N LEU A 4 -72.78 1.28 -18.65
CA LEU A 4 -74.07 1.81 -18.28
C LEU A 4 -75.13 0.72 -18.07
N SER A 5 -76.00 0.95 -17.08
CA SER A 5 -77.47 0.85 -17.08
C SER A 5 -78.18 -0.34 -17.73
N ARG A 6 -79.17 -0.90 -17.01
CA ARG A 6 -80.52 -1.13 -17.58
C ARG A 6 -81.60 -1.28 -16.51
N ALA A 7 -82.70 -0.60 -16.78
CA ALA A 7 -83.93 -0.50 -15.99
C ALA A 7 -84.89 -1.68 -16.25
N MET A 8 -85.80 -1.95 -15.31
CA MET A 8 -87.15 -2.39 -15.67
C MET A 8 -88.17 -2.11 -14.55
N VAL A 9 -89.20 -1.34 -14.91
CA VAL A 9 -90.41 -1.01 -14.14
C VAL A 9 -91.49 -2.03 -14.50
N LEU A 10 -92.29 -2.48 -13.52
CA LEU A 10 -93.57 -3.12 -13.78
C LEU A 10 -94.63 -2.73 -12.73
N LYS A 11 -95.65 -2.01 -13.20
CA LYS A 11 -96.94 -1.73 -12.55
C LYS A 11 -97.88 -2.92 -12.75
N SER A 12 -98.74 -3.22 -11.77
CA SER A 12 -100.06 -3.85 -11.98
C SER A 12 -100.90 -3.73 -10.69
N LYS A 13 -101.86 -2.81 -10.65
CA LYS A 13 -103.32 -2.95 -10.88
C LYS A 13 -104.08 -3.65 -9.74
N ALA A 14 -104.94 -2.85 -9.10
CA ALA A 14 -106.01 -3.29 -8.21
C ALA A 14 -107.25 -3.70 -9.02
N HIS A 15 -107.96 -4.72 -8.55
CA HIS A 15 -109.38 -4.93 -8.87
C HIS A 15 -110.13 -5.36 -7.61
N PHE A 16 -111.25 -4.67 -7.39
CA PHE A 16 -112.28 -4.90 -6.39
C PHE A 16 -113.17 -6.09 -6.81
N SER A 17 -113.63 -6.90 -5.85
CA SER A 17 -114.90 -7.63 -5.97
C SER A 17 -115.67 -7.46 -4.67
N ALA A 18 -116.89 -6.95 -4.77
CA ALA A 18 -117.87 -6.92 -3.70
C ALA A 18 -118.75 -8.18 -3.76
N SER A 19 -118.95 -8.84 -2.63
CA SER A 19 -120.09 -9.74 -2.43
C SER A 19 -120.64 -9.53 -1.02
N THR A 20 -121.88 -9.06 -0.97
CA THR A 20 -122.78 -8.95 0.18
C THR A 20 -123.30 -10.31 0.64
N THR A 21 -123.23 -10.61 1.94
CA THR A 21 -124.38 -11.06 2.77
C THR A 21 -123.95 -11.18 4.24
N GLY A 22 -124.88 -10.86 5.14
CA GLY A 22 -124.61 -10.61 6.54
C GLY A 22 -124.66 -11.81 7.49
N ILE A 23 -124.00 -11.56 8.62
CA ILE A 23 -124.27 -12.00 10.00
C ILE A 23 -124.26 -13.52 10.24
N HIS A 24 -123.18 -14.00 10.86
CA HIS A 24 -123.24 -14.77 12.10
C HIS A 24 -121.94 -14.56 12.90
N THR A 25 -122.12 -14.26 14.18
CA THR A 25 -121.09 -14.06 15.19
C THR A 25 -120.47 -15.39 15.59
N ASP A 26 -119.15 -15.49 15.56
CA ASP A 26 -118.42 -16.41 16.44
C ASP A 26 -117.07 -15.83 16.87
N HIS A 27 -116.83 -15.92 18.17
CA HIS A 27 -115.68 -15.39 18.87
C HIS A 27 -114.42 -16.18 18.53
N ALA A 28 -113.51 -15.59 17.74
CA ALA A 28 -112.14 -16.05 17.61
C ALA A 28 -111.18 -14.99 18.19
N ALA A 29 -110.47 -15.37 19.25
CA ALA A 29 -109.49 -14.56 19.95
C ALA A 29 -108.40 -14.04 18.98
N PHE A 30 -108.33 -12.72 18.80
CA PHE A 30 -107.31 -12.07 17.99
C PHE A 30 -106.01 -11.96 18.83
N GLU A 31 -105.09 -12.91 18.67
CA GLU A 31 -103.70 -12.77 19.14
C GLU A 31 -103.12 -11.49 18.52
N GLY A 32 -102.96 -10.47 19.36
CA GLY A 32 -102.73 -9.09 18.95
C GLY A 32 -101.48 -8.88 18.07
N ALA A 33 -101.56 -7.84 17.24
CA ALA A 33 -100.56 -7.30 16.33
C ALA A 33 -99.16 -6.97 16.94
N ARG A 34 -98.90 -7.32 18.21
CA ARG A 34 -97.59 -7.23 18.88
C ARG A 34 -96.57 -8.24 18.33
N LYS A 35 -96.98 -9.47 17.98
CA LYS A 35 -96.06 -10.53 17.49
C LYS A 35 -95.45 -10.16 16.11
N LYS A 36 -96.24 -9.55 15.21
CA LYS A 36 -95.79 -9.12 13.87
C LYS A 36 -94.83 -7.91 13.92
N ARG A 37 -95.09 -6.91 14.79
CA ARG A 37 -94.18 -5.78 15.02
C ARG A 37 -92.87 -6.21 15.68
N ALA A 38 -92.91 -7.17 16.62
CA ALA A 38 -91.71 -7.71 17.25
C ALA A 38 -90.82 -8.50 16.27
N ALA A 39 -91.42 -9.27 15.35
CA ALA A 39 -90.66 -9.99 14.31
C ALA A 39 -90.00 -9.04 13.29
N GLN A 40 -90.69 -7.97 12.87
CA GLN A 40 -90.11 -6.94 12.00
C GLN A 40 -89.02 -6.12 12.70
N ALA A 41 -89.17 -5.81 13.99
CA ALA A 41 -88.13 -5.16 14.78
C ALA A 41 -86.89 -6.06 14.93
N LYS A 42 -87.07 -7.36 15.20
CA LYS A 42 -85.97 -8.35 15.23
C LYS A 42 -85.26 -8.47 13.89
N SER A 43 -85.99 -8.44 12.77
CA SER A 43 -85.40 -8.47 11.43
C SER A 43 -84.59 -7.21 11.11
N ARG A 44 -85.07 -6.02 11.50
CA ARG A 44 -84.33 -4.75 11.32
C ARG A 44 -83.09 -4.68 12.20
N VAL A 45 -83.18 -5.11 13.45
CA VAL A 45 -82.03 -5.21 14.36
C VAL A 45 -81.02 -6.23 13.84
N GLY A 46 -81.47 -7.38 13.34
CA GLY A 46 -80.60 -8.38 12.70
C GLY A 46 -79.86 -7.83 11.47
N LEU A 47 -80.53 -7.03 10.64
CA LEU A 47 -79.92 -6.40 9.47
C LEU A 47 -78.87 -5.35 9.87
N LEU A 48 -79.15 -4.55 10.90
CA LEU A 48 -78.19 -3.57 11.44
C LEU A 48 -76.97 -4.25 12.08
N ILE A 49 -77.18 -5.31 12.86
CA ILE A 49 -76.10 -6.12 13.44
C ILE A 49 -75.25 -6.71 12.32
N PHE A 50 -75.88 -7.29 11.29
CA PHE A 50 -75.15 -7.82 10.15
C PHE A 50 -74.34 -6.74 9.41
N GLY A 51 -74.92 -5.55 9.21
CA GLY A 51 -74.22 -4.41 8.61
C GLY A 51 -73.00 -3.96 9.43
N PHE A 52 -73.13 -3.88 10.76
CA PHE A 52 -72.03 -3.55 11.66
C PHE A 52 -70.93 -4.63 11.66
N VAL A 53 -71.32 -5.91 11.71
CA VAL A 53 -70.38 -7.03 11.65
C VAL A 53 -69.62 -7.03 10.32
N ALA A 54 -70.31 -6.81 9.19
CA ALA A 54 -69.67 -6.71 7.88
C ALA A 54 -68.70 -5.53 7.80
N PHE A 55 -69.08 -4.37 8.32
CA PHE A 55 -68.19 -3.20 8.38
C PHE A 55 -66.93 -3.48 9.21
N TYR A 56 -67.08 -4.01 10.42
CA TYR A 56 -65.94 -4.35 11.27
C TYR A 56 -65.08 -5.49 10.70
N ALA A 57 -65.67 -6.44 9.98
CA ALA A 57 -64.93 -7.49 9.27
C ALA A 57 -64.07 -6.92 8.14
N VAL A 58 -64.58 -5.92 7.39
CA VAL A 58 -63.81 -5.22 6.35
C VAL A 58 -62.66 -4.42 6.97
N VAL A 59 -62.92 -3.69 8.05
CA VAL A 59 -61.88 -2.94 8.78
C VAL A 59 -60.82 -3.89 9.36
N GLY A 60 -61.24 -4.98 10.00
CA GLY A 60 -60.35 -6.01 10.54
C GLY A 60 -59.52 -6.68 9.45
N GLY A 61 -60.14 -7.04 8.32
CA GLY A 61 -59.43 -7.59 7.16
C GLY A 61 -58.41 -6.61 6.58
N ARG A 62 -58.73 -5.31 6.52
CA ARG A 62 -57.78 -4.27 6.14
C ARG A 62 -56.63 -4.11 7.14
N LEU A 63 -56.90 -4.18 8.43
CA LEU A 63 -55.87 -4.12 9.46
C LEU A 63 -54.94 -5.34 9.41
N VAL A 64 -55.47 -6.54 9.19
CA VAL A 64 -54.66 -7.75 8.95
C VAL A 64 -53.86 -7.60 7.67
N GLN A 65 -54.45 -7.10 6.58
CA GLN A 65 -53.72 -6.81 5.35
C GLN A 65 -52.57 -5.83 5.58
N TYR A 66 -52.77 -4.75 6.35
CA TYR A 66 -51.72 -3.79 6.68
C TYR A 66 -50.70 -4.33 7.70
N GLY A 67 -51.09 -5.26 8.57
CA GLY A 67 -50.18 -5.95 9.49
C GLY A 67 -49.37 -7.06 8.83
N MET A 68 -49.88 -7.65 7.73
CA MET A 68 -49.17 -8.65 6.92
C MET A 68 -48.40 -8.04 5.74
N ALA A 69 -48.70 -6.80 5.36
CA ALA A 69 -47.86 -6.05 4.45
C ALA A 69 -46.49 -5.87 5.12
N GLU A 70 -45.44 -6.33 4.43
CA GLU A 70 -44.06 -6.10 4.88
C GLU A 70 -43.89 -4.59 5.16
N GLN A 71 -43.42 -4.26 6.36
CA GLN A 71 -42.97 -2.90 6.65
C GLN A 71 -41.99 -2.50 5.54
N GLU A 72 -42.32 -1.46 4.75
CA GLU A 72 -41.24 -0.69 4.12
C GLU A 72 -40.40 -0.19 5.29
N THR A 73 -39.22 -0.79 5.43
CA THR A 73 -38.28 -0.55 6.51
C THR A 73 -37.80 0.89 6.44
N VAL A 74 -38.52 1.80 7.10
CA VAL A 74 -38.03 3.14 7.45
C VAL A 74 -37.04 3.06 8.62
N SER A 75 -36.83 1.86 9.16
CA SER A 75 -35.80 1.54 10.13
C SER A 75 -34.43 1.53 9.44
N SER A 76 -33.60 2.49 9.82
CA SER A 76 -32.20 2.69 9.44
C SER A 76 -31.24 1.52 9.75
N ILE A 77 -31.74 0.32 10.07
CA ILE A 77 -30.93 -0.85 10.37
C ILE A 77 -31.68 -2.10 9.88
N ALA A 78 -31.57 -2.43 8.60
CA ALA A 78 -31.40 -3.83 8.27
C ALA A 78 -30.01 -4.23 8.78
N PRO A 79 -29.78 -5.40 9.39
CA PRO A 79 -28.43 -5.93 9.56
C PRO A 79 -27.91 -6.32 8.17
N ALA A 80 -27.57 -5.32 7.37
CA ALA A 80 -26.74 -5.46 6.18
C ALA A 80 -25.25 -5.56 6.55
N ASP A 81 -24.94 -5.86 7.82
CA ASP A 81 -23.59 -6.20 8.29
C ASP A 81 -23.04 -7.50 7.65
N ARG A 82 -23.89 -8.33 7.01
CA ARG A 82 -23.57 -9.70 6.57
C ARG A 82 -22.94 -9.85 5.17
N LEU A 83 -22.61 -8.77 4.46
CA LEU A 83 -22.23 -8.86 3.04
C LEU A 83 -20.89 -8.20 2.65
N MET A 84 -20.14 -7.64 3.60
CA MET A 84 -18.82 -7.06 3.28
C MET A 84 -17.73 -7.83 3.99
N ALA A 85 -16.89 -8.55 3.22
CA ALA A 85 -15.63 -9.10 3.69
C ALA A 85 -14.85 -8.09 4.52
N SER A 86 -14.37 -8.49 5.71
CA SER A 86 -13.29 -7.73 6.34
C SER A 86 -12.00 -8.08 5.61
N ARG A 87 -11.25 -7.07 5.21
CA ARG A 87 -9.87 -7.26 4.74
C ARG A 87 -9.01 -7.61 5.96
N PRO A 88 -8.05 -8.56 5.85
CA PRO A 88 -7.20 -8.90 6.99
C PRO A 88 -6.41 -7.67 7.43
N ASP A 89 -6.16 -7.57 8.73
CA ASP A 89 -5.24 -6.56 9.25
C ASP A 89 -3.82 -6.84 8.74
N LEU A 90 -3.10 -5.78 8.41
CA LEU A 90 -1.66 -5.87 8.20
C LEU A 90 -0.97 -5.52 9.50
N LEU A 91 -0.13 -6.43 10.00
CA LEU A 91 0.61 -6.25 11.24
C LEU A 91 2.11 -6.16 10.96
N ASP A 92 2.83 -5.40 11.77
CA ASP A 92 4.28 -5.44 11.81
C ASP A 92 4.79 -6.75 12.44
N ARG A 93 6.10 -6.96 12.45
CA ARG A 93 6.71 -8.17 13.00
C ARG A 93 6.50 -8.35 14.51
N ASN A 94 6.13 -7.30 15.22
CA ASN A 94 5.88 -7.28 16.67
C ASN A 94 4.38 -7.37 17.01
N GLY A 95 3.50 -7.30 16.01
CA GLY A 95 2.04 -7.36 16.17
C GLY A 95 1.35 -6.00 16.14
N GLU A 96 2.06 -4.91 15.85
CA GLU A 96 1.50 -3.57 15.76
C GLU A 96 0.74 -3.37 14.44
N VAL A 97 -0.39 -2.68 14.48
CA VAL A 97 -1.26 -2.49 13.32
C VAL A 97 -0.67 -1.50 12.32
N LEU A 98 -0.46 -1.95 11.09
CA LEU A 98 -0.04 -1.13 9.94
C LEU A 98 -1.24 -0.69 9.09
N ALA A 99 -2.25 -1.56 8.93
CA ALA A 99 -3.48 -1.26 8.23
C ALA A 99 -4.64 -2.09 8.78
N THR A 100 -5.82 -1.47 8.93
CA THR A 100 -7.02 -2.11 9.47
C THR A 100 -8.29 -1.54 8.84
N ASP A 101 -9.39 -2.29 8.88
CA ASP A 101 -10.69 -1.83 8.38
C ASP A 101 -11.49 -1.16 9.49
N ILE A 102 -11.88 0.10 9.26
CA ILE A 102 -12.83 0.82 10.13
C ILE A 102 -14.23 0.80 9.51
N ARG A 103 -15.24 0.66 10.38
CA ARG A 103 -16.65 0.77 9.97
C ARG A 103 -17.00 2.23 9.70
N THR A 104 -17.63 2.46 8.57
CA THR A 104 -18.05 3.79 8.10
C THR A 104 -19.43 3.66 7.46
N VAL A 105 -20.05 4.80 7.12
CA VAL A 105 -21.26 4.80 6.30
C VAL A 105 -21.08 5.67 5.06
N SER A 106 -21.80 5.36 3.99
CA SER A 106 -21.83 6.15 2.77
C SER A 106 -23.23 6.68 2.52
N LEU A 107 -23.30 7.94 2.10
CA LEU A 107 -24.53 8.67 1.81
C LEU A 107 -24.99 8.39 0.38
N PHE A 108 -26.23 7.94 0.26
CA PHE A 108 -26.90 7.81 -1.03
C PHE A 108 -28.21 8.61 -1.04
N ALA A 109 -28.67 8.90 -2.25
CA ALA A 109 -30.00 9.43 -2.49
C ALA A 109 -30.78 8.52 -3.43
N GLU A 110 -32.08 8.57 -3.29
CA GLU A 110 -33.09 8.01 -4.17
C GLU A 110 -33.79 9.18 -4.87
N PRO A 111 -33.27 9.66 -6.02
CA PRO A 111 -33.77 10.86 -6.71
C PRO A 111 -35.30 10.96 -6.80
N HIS A 112 -35.97 9.86 -7.15
CA HIS A 112 -37.44 9.79 -7.25
C HIS A 112 -38.23 10.04 -5.94
N ARG A 113 -37.56 10.10 -4.78
CA ARG A 113 -38.15 10.37 -3.46
C ARG A 113 -37.75 11.75 -2.91
N ILE A 114 -36.93 12.50 -3.64
CA ILE A 114 -36.50 13.86 -3.26
C ILE A 114 -37.60 14.84 -3.70
N VAL A 115 -38.10 15.64 -2.75
CA VAL A 115 -39.20 16.59 -2.99
C VAL A 115 -38.69 17.90 -3.59
N ASP A 116 -37.71 18.52 -2.92
CA ASP A 116 -37.05 19.75 -3.35
C ASP A 116 -35.54 19.51 -3.43
N ILE A 117 -35.00 19.60 -4.64
CA ILE A 117 -33.58 19.33 -4.91
C ILE A 117 -32.70 20.46 -4.38
N ASP A 118 -33.14 21.72 -4.53
CA ASP A 118 -32.34 22.88 -4.14
C ASP A 118 -32.25 22.96 -2.62
N GLU A 119 -33.37 22.74 -1.91
CA GLU A 119 -33.41 22.67 -0.46
C GLU A 119 -32.53 21.52 0.07
N ALA A 120 -32.60 20.34 -0.54
CA ALA A 120 -31.79 19.19 -0.16
C ALA A 120 -30.29 19.50 -0.30
N ILE A 121 -29.88 20.15 -1.38
CA ILE A 121 -28.47 20.52 -1.60
C ILE A 121 -28.02 21.59 -0.60
N GLU A 122 -28.82 22.63 -0.36
CA GLU A 122 -28.50 23.68 0.61
C GLU A 122 -28.29 23.09 2.01
N LYS A 123 -29.22 22.26 2.46
CA LYS A 123 -29.14 21.56 3.75
C LYS A 123 -27.92 20.65 3.82
N LEU A 124 -27.65 19.83 2.79
CA LEU A 124 -26.50 18.92 2.78
C LEU A 124 -25.17 19.69 2.86
N ARG A 125 -25.07 20.84 2.20
CA ARG A 125 -23.86 21.68 2.20
C ARG A 125 -23.55 22.31 3.54
N THR A 126 -24.53 22.41 4.46
CA THR A 126 -24.26 22.84 5.84
C THR A 126 -23.37 21.85 6.60
N VAL A 127 -23.41 20.56 6.23
CA VAL A 127 -22.60 19.48 6.83
C VAL A 127 -21.42 19.09 5.95
N LEU A 128 -21.60 19.13 4.62
CA LEU A 128 -20.62 18.77 3.61
C LEU A 128 -20.29 20.00 2.74
N PRO A 129 -19.47 20.95 3.25
CA PRO A 129 -19.21 22.21 2.55
C PRO A 129 -18.49 22.05 1.21
N ASP A 130 -17.75 20.93 1.04
CA ASP A 130 -17.03 20.55 -0.17
C ASP A 130 -17.90 19.81 -1.20
N LEU A 131 -19.19 19.62 -0.92
CA LEU A 131 -20.12 18.98 -1.85
C LEU A 131 -20.38 19.87 -3.07
N ASP A 132 -19.99 19.40 -4.25
CA ASP A 132 -20.17 20.13 -5.50
C ASP A 132 -21.66 20.23 -5.88
N GLN A 133 -22.16 21.47 -5.96
CA GLN A 133 -23.58 21.76 -6.20
C GLN A 133 -24.04 21.26 -7.56
N ARG A 134 -23.25 21.48 -8.61
CA ARG A 134 -23.66 21.17 -9.99
C ARG A 134 -23.81 19.67 -10.22
N THR A 135 -22.80 18.89 -9.82
CA THR A 135 -22.82 17.43 -9.95
C THR A 135 -23.86 16.81 -9.02
N THR A 136 -24.05 17.35 -7.82
CA THR A 136 -25.08 16.87 -6.89
C THR A 136 -26.48 17.12 -7.45
N TYR A 137 -26.75 18.31 -7.97
CA TYR A 137 -28.03 18.61 -8.63
C TYR A 137 -28.29 17.65 -9.78
N GLN A 138 -27.31 17.40 -10.65
CA GLN A 138 -27.44 16.45 -11.76
C GLN A 138 -27.74 15.01 -11.29
N LYS A 139 -27.14 14.57 -10.18
CA LYS A 139 -27.43 13.27 -9.57
C LYS A 139 -28.87 13.23 -9.05
N LEU A 140 -29.28 14.25 -8.30
CA LEU A 140 -30.61 14.33 -7.68
C LEU A 140 -31.74 14.58 -8.69
N SER A 141 -31.47 15.20 -9.83
CA SER A 141 -32.44 15.41 -10.91
C SER A 141 -32.53 14.23 -11.88
N SER A 142 -31.74 13.16 -11.68
CA SER A 142 -31.73 11.99 -12.56
C SER A 142 -32.93 11.08 -12.30
N ASN A 143 -33.36 10.32 -13.32
CA ASN A 143 -34.39 9.28 -13.16
C ASN A 143 -33.88 8.00 -12.47
N SER A 144 -32.69 8.04 -11.86
CA SER A 144 -32.13 6.88 -11.15
C SER A 144 -32.88 6.62 -9.85
N ARG A 145 -32.96 5.36 -9.45
CA ARG A 145 -33.46 4.98 -8.12
C ARG A 145 -32.37 5.07 -7.05
N PHE A 146 -31.11 5.20 -7.45
CA PHE A 146 -29.97 5.21 -6.54
C PHE A 146 -28.83 6.09 -7.07
N GLN A 147 -28.31 6.97 -6.23
CA GLN A 147 -27.15 7.81 -6.52
C GLN A 147 -26.26 7.96 -5.29
N TRP A 148 -24.95 7.76 -5.47
CA TRP A 148 -23.98 8.06 -4.42
C TRP A 148 -23.75 9.57 -4.32
N LEU A 149 -23.99 10.13 -3.14
CA LEU A 149 -23.74 11.53 -2.85
C LEU A 149 -22.34 11.72 -2.24
N ARG A 150 -22.01 10.91 -1.23
CA ARG A 150 -20.71 10.96 -0.55
C ARG A 150 -20.37 9.57 0.00
N ARG A 151 -19.13 9.14 -0.17
CA ARG A 151 -18.63 7.88 0.40
C ARG A 151 -17.90 8.15 1.72
N GLN A 152 -17.93 7.17 2.62
CA GLN A 152 -17.11 7.11 3.84
C GLN A 152 -17.24 8.33 4.79
N LEU A 153 -18.47 8.64 5.20
CA LEU A 153 -18.78 9.68 6.18
C LEU A 153 -18.29 9.33 7.58
N THR A 154 -17.91 10.37 8.33
CA THR A 154 -17.70 10.25 9.77
C THR A 154 -19.04 10.03 10.51
N PRO A 155 -19.04 9.38 11.69
CA PRO A 155 -20.25 9.22 12.50
C PRO A 155 -20.93 10.56 12.84
N LYS A 156 -20.15 11.61 13.04
CA LYS A 156 -20.65 12.98 13.27
C LYS A 156 -21.43 13.51 12.07
N GLN A 157 -20.86 13.41 10.87
CA GLN A 157 -21.53 13.85 9.64
C GLN A 157 -22.81 13.06 9.39
N GLN A 158 -22.78 11.73 9.59
CA GLN A 158 -23.98 10.90 9.47
C GLN A 158 -25.10 11.40 10.39
N SER A 159 -24.81 11.59 11.68
CA SER A 159 -25.80 12.06 12.65
C SER A 159 -26.37 13.43 12.28
N GLN A 160 -25.52 14.35 11.82
CA GLN A 160 -25.96 15.69 11.41
C GLN A 160 -26.84 15.64 10.15
N ILE A 161 -26.49 14.83 9.15
CA ILE A 161 -27.29 14.67 7.93
C ILE A 161 -28.63 14.02 8.22
N LEU A 162 -28.65 13.01 9.10
CA LEU A 162 -29.90 12.38 9.54
C LEU A 162 -30.83 13.39 10.21
N ALA A 163 -30.29 14.32 11.01
CA ALA A 163 -31.05 15.37 11.68
C ALA A 163 -31.65 16.42 10.72
N LEU A 164 -31.18 16.51 9.47
CA LEU A 164 -31.74 17.41 8.45
C LEU A 164 -33.12 16.97 7.94
N GLY A 165 -33.49 15.70 8.16
CA GLY A 165 -34.82 15.17 7.82
C GLY A 165 -35.15 15.19 6.33
N ILE A 166 -34.15 15.08 5.45
CA ILE A 166 -34.32 15.16 3.99
C ILE A 166 -34.91 13.83 3.47
N PRO A 167 -36.14 13.83 2.89
CA PRO A 167 -36.73 12.63 2.30
C PRO A 167 -35.89 12.09 1.14
N GLY A 168 -35.83 10.76 0.97
CA GLY A 168 -35.10 10.15 -0.15
C GLY A 168 -33.58 10.10 0.03
N ILE A 169 -33.03 10.52 1.17
CA ILE A 169 -31.62 10.30 1.53
C ILE A 169 -31.50 9.11 2.48
N GLY A 170 -30.47 8.29 2.26
CA GLY A 170 -30.19 7.14 3.11
C GLY A 170 -28.70 6.90 3.30
N PHE A 171 -28.38 5.94 4.17
CA PHE A 171 -27.02 5.53 4.48
C PHE A 171 -26.83 4.05 4.18
N ARG A 172 -25.68 3.70 3.62
CA ARG A 172 -25.23 2.30 3.47
C ARG A 172 -23.98 2.07 4.33
N PRO A 173 -23.95 1.05 5.20
CA PRO A 173 -22.72 0.65 5.88
C PRO A 173 -21.64 0.29 4.87
N GLU A 174 -20.41 0.74 5.13
CA GLU A 174 -19.22 0.42 4.36
C GLU A 174 -18.03 0.19 5.28
N LYS A 175 -16.98 -0.42 4.73
CA LYS A 175 -15.66 -0.50 5.38
C LYS A 175 -14.71 0.43 4.67
N ARG A 176 -13.90 1.13 5.44
CA ARG A 176 -12.80 1.96 4.96
C ARG A 176 -11.51 1.41 5.50
N ARG A 177 -10.51 1.24 4.63
CA ARG A 177 -9.15 0.95 5.06
C ARG A 177 -8.53 2.17 5.72
N PHE A 178 -7.96 1.95 6.90
CA PHE A 178 -7.30 2.97 7.71
C PHE A 178 -5.86 2.55 8.01
N TYR A 179 -4.95 3.52 7.94
CA TYR A 179 -3.51 3.31 8.11
C TYR A 179 -3.03 4.17 9.30
N PRO A 180 -2.90 3.60 10.52
CA PRO A 180 -2.56 4.37 11.71
C PRO A 180 -1.22 5.11 11.60
N GLY A 181 -0.23 4.49 10.95
CA GLY A 181 1.08 5.09 10.72
C GLY A 181 1.12 6.15 9.61
N GLY A 182 0.01 6.40 8.91
CA GLY A 182 -0.07 7.33 7.78
C GLY A 182 1.07 7.08 6.77
N PRO A 183 1.86 8.10 6.42
CA PRO A 183 2.97 7.96 5.48
C PRO A 183 4.11 7.00 5.91
N THR A 184 4.17 6.57 7.18
CA THR A 184 5.33 5.87 7.78
C THR A 184 5.84 4.67 6.97
N ALA A 185 4.90 3.86 6.46
CA ALA A 185 5.19 2.67 5.67
C ALA A 185 4.42 2.68 4.34
N ALA A 186 4.06 3.87 3.81
CA ALA A 186 3.11 4.01 2.71
C ALA A 186 3.48 3.21 1.45
N HIS A 187 4.76 3.15 1.08
CA HIS A 187 5.21 2.39 -0.10
C HIS A 187 5.28 0.88 0.13
N VAL A 188 5.43 0.44 1.38
CA VAL A 188 5.43 -0.98 1.72
C VAL A 188 4.00 -1.48 1.81
N VAL A 189 3.21 -0.85 2.67
CA VAL A 189 1.80 -1.20 2.88
C VAL A 189 1.00 -0.97 1.60
N GLY A 190 1.18 0.18 0.97
CA GLY A 190 0.40 0.58 -0.19
C GLY A 190 -0.93 1.23 0.22
N HIS A 191 -1.90 1.17 -0.69
CA HIS A 191 -3.23 1.67 -0.44
C HIS A 191 -4.30 0.87 -1.20
N VAL A 192 -5.56 1.11 -0.84
CA VAL A 192 -6.74 0.55 -1.50
C VAL A 192 -7.53 1.65 -2.21
N ASN A 193 -8.42 1.27 -3.12
CA ASN A 193 -9.39 2.18 -3.71
C ASN A 193 -10.64 2.37 -2.81
N ILE A 194 -11.60 3.18 -3.27
CA ILE A 194 -12.84 3.47 -2.53
C ILE A 194 -13.71 2.22 -2.25
N ASP A 195 -13.52 1.16 -3.02
CA ASP A 195 -14.23 -0.13 -2.88
C ASP A 195 -13.38 -1.18 -2.13
N ASN A 196 -12.39 -0.74 -1.36
CA ASN A 196 -11.53 -1.55 -0.49
C ASN A 196 -10.65 -2.60 -1.22
N ARG A 197 -10.38 -2.41 -2.52
CA ARG A 197 -9.48 -3.26 -3.32
C ARG A 197 -8.06 -2.71 -3.30
N GLY A 198 -7.09 -3.58 -3.06
CA GLY A 198 -5.66 -3.28 -3.07
C GLY A 198 -5.21 -2.76 -4.44
N VAL A 199 -4.61 -1.57 -4.42
CA VAL A 199 -4.10 -0.88 -5.61
C VAL A 199 -2.58 -1.00 -5.69
N ALA A 200 -1.90 -0.81 -4.56
CA ALA A 200 -0.45 -0.80 -4.49
C ALA A 200 0.09 -1.60 -3.29
N GLY A 201 1.39 -1.91 -3.32
CA GLY A 201 2.14 -2.47 -2.19
C GLY A 201 1.60 -3.81 -1.67
N MET A 202 1.77 -4.06 -0.37
CA MET A 202 1.25 -5.27 0.28
C MET A 202 -0.27 -5.37 0.23
N GLU A 203 -1.00 -4.26 0.14
CA GLU A 203 -2.45 -4.32 -0.07
C GLU A 203 -2.79 -4.98 -1.41
N ARG A 204 -2.06 -4.63 -2.48
CA ARG A 204 -2.24 -5.29 -3.78
C ARG A 204 -1.81 -6.75 -3.75
N TYR A 205 -0.74 -7.08 -3.02
CA TYR A 205 -0.29 -8.46 -2.84
C TYR A 205 -1.38 -9.33 -2.18
N VAL A 206 -1.95 -8.88 -1.07
CA VAL A 206 -3.02 -9.62 -0.37
C VAL A 206 -4.23 -9.88 -1.27
N ASP A 207 -4.60 -8.93 -2.13
CA ASP A 207 -5.67 -9.14 -3.13
C ASP A 207 -5.34 -10.26 -4.12
N SER A 208 -4.08 -10.34 -4.54
CA SER A 208 -3.62 -11.37 -5.48
C SER A 208 -3.54 -12.78 -4.89
N GLN A 209 -3.56 -12.93 -3.56
CA GLN A 209 -3.55 -14.22 -2.86
C GLN A 209 -4.96 -14.84 -2.71
N GLY A 210 -5.91 -14.48 -3.59
CA GLY A 210 -7.27 -15.05 -3.63
C GLY A 210 -8.33 -14.24 -2.89
N LEU A 211 -7.97 -13.14 -2.20
CA LEU A 211 -8.97 -12.25 -1.57
C LEU A 211 -9.88 -11.60 -2.61
N ALA A 212 -9.34 -11.24 -3.78
CA ALA A 212 -10.14 -10.68 -4.87
C ALA A 212 -11.20 -11.68 -5.38
N ASP A 213 -10.84 -12.97 -5.48
CA ASP A 213 -11.72 -14.04 -5.96
C ASP A 213 -12.80 -14.38 -4.92
N LEU A 214 -12.43 -14.45 -3.63
CA LEU A 214 -13.40 -14.62 -2.54
C LEU A 214 -14.41 -13.49 -2.49
N THR A 215 -13.96 -12.24 -2.70
CA THR A 215 -14.82 -11.06 -2.77
C THR A 215 -15.74 -11.12 -3.99
N ALA A 216 -15.23 -11.54 -5.15
CA ALA A 216 -16.00 -11.66 -6.38
C ALA A 216 -17.07 -12.76 -6.32
N LEU A 217 -16.80 -13.85 -5.59
CA LEU A 217 -17.72 -14.97 -5.38
C LEU A 217 -18.76 -14.72 -4.29
N GLY A 218 -18.69 -13.58 -3.57
CA GLY A 218 -19.55 -13.32 -2.42
C GLY A 218 -19.34 -14.31 -1.26
N MET A 219 -18.21 -15.03 -1.27
CA MET A 219 -17.86 -16.10 -0.34
C MET A 219 -16.98 -15.61 0.81
N THR A 220 -17.14 -14.35 1.20
CA THR A 220 -16.42 -13.80 2.33
C THR A 220 -17.26 -14.07 3.58
N SER A 221 -16.98 -15.18 4.25
CA SER A 221 -17.56 -15.44 5.56
C SER A 221 -17.27 -14.27 6.50
N ASP A 222 -18.18 -13.99 7.44
CA ASP A 222 -18.00 -12.99 8.52
C ASP A 222 -16.79 -13.26 9.43
N GLN A 223 -16.10 -14.39 9.24
CA GLN A 223 -14.87 -14.69 9.97
C GLN A 223 -13.78 -13.71 9.53
N PRO A 224 -13.19 -12.93 10.46
CA PRO A 224 -12.05 -12.11 10.16
C PRO A 224 -10.95 -13.01 9.58
N LEU A 225 -10.46 -12.64 8.40
CA LEU A 225 -9.29 -13.31 7.84
C LEU A 225 -8.12 -13.13 8.80
N GLU A 226 -7.32 -14.19 8.96
CA GLU A 226 -6.13 -14.15 9.79
C GLU A 226 -5.24 -12.96 9.39
N PRO A 227 -4.77 -12.14 10.36
CA PRO A 227 -3.93 -11.00 10.06
C PRO A 227 -2.67 -11.40 9.28
N VAL A 228 -2.31 -10.59 8.30
CA VAL A 228 -1.09 -10.79 7.53
C VAL A 228 0.04 -10.06 8.25
N LYS A 229 0.94 -10.85 8.83
CA LYS A 229 2.13 -10.34 9.51
C LYS A 229 3.21 -10.03 8.47
N LEU A 230 3.79 -8.83 8.55
CA LEU A 230 4.91 -8.38 7.74
C LEU A 230 6.24 -8.53 8.49
N SER A 231 7.36 -8.54 7.76
CA SER A 231 8.71 -8.54 8.34
C SER A 231 9.15 -7.17 8.85
N ILE A 232 8.41 -6.11 8.51
CA ILE A 232 8.68 -4.73 8.92
C ILE A 232 8.66 -4.60 10.44
N ASP A 233 9.67 -3.94 11.00
CA ASP A 233 9.65 -3.46 12.38
C ASP A 233 9.26 -1.99 12.38
N LEU A 234 8.10 -1.64 12.95
CA LEU A 234 7.57 -0.28 12.87
C LEU A 234 8.51 0.75 13.54
N ARG A 235 9.29 0.34 14.55
CA ARG A 235 10.25 1.22 15.23
C ARG A 235 11.40 1.56 14.29
N VAL A 236 11.96 0.55 13.61
CA VAL A 236 13.04 0.71 12.63
C VAL A 236 12.54 1.49 11.41
N GLN A 237 11.35 1.15 10.91
CA GLN A 237 10.70 1.84 9.78
C GLN A 237 10.51 3.33 10.05
N SER A 238 10.03 3.70 11.24
CA SER A 238 9.82 5.10 11.61
C SER A 238 11.13 5.89 11.62
N ILE A 239 12.20 5.30 12.17
CA ILE A 239 13.54 5.90 12.17
C ILE A 239 14.07 6.08 10.74
N VAL A 240 13.95 5.04 9.91
CA VAL A 240 14.42 5.08 8.52
C VAL A 240 13.68 6.17 7.74
N ARG A 241 12.36 6.28 7.89
CA ARG A 241 11.58 7.34 7.26
C ARG A 241 12.03 8.73 7.72
N GLU A 242 12.13 8.94 9.02
CA GLU A 242 12.55 10.23 9.58
C GLU A 242 13.90 10.67 9.01
N VAL A 243 14.89 9.76 8.98
CA VAL A 243 16.22 10.06 8.42
C VAL A 243 16.14 10.45 6.94
N VAL A 244 15.39 9.73 6.12
CA VAL A 244 15.30 10.06 4.68
C VAL A 244 14.51 11.35 4.43
N THR A 245 13.46 11.62 5.23
CA THR A 245 12.71 12.88 5.15
C THR A 245 13.58 14.06 5.55
N SER A 246 14.29 13.97 6.68
CA SER A 246 15.23 15.00 7.12
C SER A 246 16.36 15.22 6.10
N ALA A 247 16.83 14.16 5.44
CA ALA A 247 17.87 14.25 4.42
C ALA A 247 17.40 15.03 3.18
N ILE A 248 16.16 14.81 2.69
CA ILE A 248 15.60 15.60 1.58
C ILE A 248 15.61 17.10 1.93
N THR A 249 15.15 17.45 3.13
CA THR A 249 15.08 18.86 3.56
C THR A 249 16.48 19.46 3.70
N LYS A 250 17.39 18.74 4.38
CA LYS A 250 18.76 19.19 4.64
C LYS A 250 19.53 19.46 3.35
N PHE A 251 19.46 18.52 2.40
CA PHE A 251 20.21 18.60 1.16
C PHE A 251 19.44 19.24 0.00
N GLN A 252 18.20 19.70 0.23
CA GLN A 252 17.30 20.20 -0.82
C GLN A 252 17.23 19.24 -2.03
N ALA A 253 17.21 17.94 -1.74
CA ALA A 253 17.23 16.87 -2.72
C ALA A 253 15.81 16.62 -3.27
N ILE A 254 15.72 16.03 -4.46
CA ILE A 254 14.43 15.72 -5.09
C ILE A 254 13.89 14.33 -4.71
N GLY A 255 14.73 13.52 -4.07
CA GLY A 255 14.41 12.16 -3.68
C GLY A 255 15.40 11.62 -2.67
N ALA A 256 14.97 10.75 -1.77
CA ALA A 256 15.83 9.98 -0.90
C ALA A 256 15.16 8.66 -0.53
N GLY A 257 15.93 7.68 -0.09
CA GLY A 257 15.38 6.43 0.38
C GLY A 257 16.41 5.58 1.09
N ALA A 258 15.94 4.59 1.82
CA ALA A 258 16.79 3.62 2.47
C ALA A 258 16.06 2.30 2.73
N VAL A 259 16.83 1.23 2.87
CA VAL A 259 16.36 -0.10 3.28
C VAL A 259 17.29 -0.69 4.33
N VAL A 260 16.72 -1.40 5.29
CA VAL A 260 17.41 -2.28 6.23
C VAL A 260 16.98 -3.72 5.94
N LEU A 261 17.95 -4.56 5.56
CA LEU A 261 17.76 -5.97 5.22
C LEU A 261 18.47 -6.86 6.24
N ASP A 262 17.81 -7.91 6.71
CA ASP A 262 18.49 -9.01 7.39
C ASP A 262 19.25 -9.87 6.36
N VAL A 263 20.55 -10.06 6.58
CA VAL A 263 21.41 -10.74 5.59
C VAL A 263 21.26 -12.26 5.60
N HIS A 264 20.63 -12.83 6.62
CA HIS A 264 20.45 -14.26 6.79
C HIS A 264 19.06 -14.73 6.38
N THR A 265 18.05 -13.88 6.49
CA THR A 265 16.65 -14.24 6.14
C THR A 265 16.17 -13.57 4.86
N GLY A 266 16.80 -12.47 4.44
CA GLY A 266 16.28 -11.63 3.36
C GLY A 266 15.05 -10.82 3.76
N GLU A 267 14.70 -10.79 5.05
CA GLU A 267 13.60 -9.97 5.55
C GLU A 267 13.91 -8.48 5.38
N VAL A 268 12.95 -7.74 4.81
CA VAL A 268 12.95 -6.29 4.79
C VAL A 268 12.42 -5.77 6.11
N LEU A 269 13.31 -5.28 6.97
CA LEU A 269 12.93 -4.79 8.30
C LEU A 269 12.42 -3.35 8.27
N ALA A 270 12.92 -2.57 7.31
CA ALA A 270 12.43 -1.23 7.02
C ALA A 270 12.76 -0.85 5.58
N MET A 271 11.86 -0.14 4.91
CA MET A 271 12.09 0.48 3.61
C MET A 271 11.27 1.76 3.48
N ALA A 272 11.95 2.86 3.18
CA ALA A 272 11.31 4.15 2.93
C ALA A 272 11.84 4.79 1.65
N SER A 273 10.98 5.53 0.97
CA SER A 273 11.28 6.36 -0.19
C SER A 273 10.54 7.68 0.01
N VAL A 274 11.20 8.80 -0.24
CA VAL A 274 10.61 10.14 -0.22
C VAL A 274 10.92 10.87 -1.53
N PRO A 275 10.02 11.74 -2.06
CA PRO A 275 8.68 12.07 -1.55
C PRO A 275 7.76 10.85 -1.41
N ASP A 276 6.94 10.83 -0.35
CA ASP A 276 5.95 9.80 -0.04
C ASP A 276 4.53 10.39 -0.06
N TYR A 277 3.55 9.64 0.42
CA TYR A 277 2.16 10.05 0.48
C TYR A 277 1.48 9.46 1.73
N ASP A 278 0.36 10.05 2.15
CA ASP A 278 -0.51 9.43 3.16
C ASP A 278 -1.47 8.45 2.48
N PRO A 279 -1.41 7.14 2.77
CA PRO A 279 -2.33 6.15 2.18
C PRO A 279 -3.78 6.33 2.65
N ASN A 280 -4.05 7.12 3.69
CA ASN A 280 -5.42 7.52 4.05
C ASN A 280 -6.00 8.56 3.07
N ASN A 281 -5.14 9.27 2.32
CA ASN A 281 -5.51 10.22 1.28
C ASN A 281 -4.52 10.18 0.09
N PRO A 282 -4.50 9.08 -0.68
CA PRO A 282 -3.46 8.84 -1.68
C PRO A 282 -3.49 9.87 -2.82
N ALA A 283 -4.63 10.50 -3.10
CA ALA A 283 -4.78 11.46 -4.19
C ALA A 283 -3.97 12.75 -3.99
N GLU A 284 -3.77 13.21 -2.75
CA GLU A 284 -3.00 14.43 -2.46
C GLU A 284 -1.51 14.29 -2.79
N GLY A 285 -0.95 13.08 -2.66
CA GLY A 285 0.46 12.78 -2.94
C GLY A 285 0.74 12.27 -4.37
N ALA A 286 -0.26 12.26 -5.26
CA ALA A 286 -0.22 11.48 -6.50
C ALA A 286 0.85 11.88 -7.52
N LYS A 287 1.29 13.14 -7.54
CA LYS A 287 2.20 13.63 -8.59
C LYS A 287 3.62 13.04 -8.52
N GLU A 288 4.20 12.95 -7.33
CA GLU A 288 5.58 12.47 -7.15
C GLU A 288 5.74 11.43 -6.04
N GLY A 289 4.77 11.38 -5.11
CA GLY A 289 4.82 10.56 -3.90
C GLY A 289 4.47 9.09 -4.15
N TRP A 290 3.75 8.76 -5.22
CA TRP A 290 3.36 7.36 -5.50
C TRP A 290 4.53 6.46 -5.91
N LEU A 291 5.56 7.02 -6.54
CA LEU A 291 6.69 6.22 -7.00
C LEU A 291 7.55 5.76 -5.82
N ASN A 292 7.46 4.46 -5.50
CA ASN A 292 8.43 3.80 -4.64
C ASN A 292 9.79 3.71 -5.38
N ARG A 293 10.70 4.63 -5.10
CA ARG A 293 12.01 4.69 -5.76
C ARG A 293 12.94 3.55 -5.34
N MET A 294 12.66 2.84 -4.24
CA MET A 294 13.49 1.73 -3.76
C MET A 294 13.31 0.47 -4.61
N SER A 295 12.07 0.14 -5.02
CA SER A 295 11.75 -1.07 -5.80
C SER A 295 11.38 -0.77 -7.26
N ASN A 296 10.83 0.41 -7.54
CA ASN A 296 10.29 0.76 -8.86
C ASN A 296 11.08 1.89 -9.57
N GLY A 297 12.12 2.43 -8.94
CA GLY A 297 13.05 3.37 -9.58
C GLY A 297 14.37 2.68 -9.96
N THR A 298 14.87 2.88 -11.17
CA THR A 298 16.18 2.40 -11.59
C THR A 298 17.16 3.55 -11.73
N PHE A 299 18.38 3.35 -11.21
CA PHE A 299 19.42 4.36 -11.18
C PHE A 299 20.78 3.74 -11.51
N GLU A 300 21.67 4.53 -12.09
CA GLU A 300 23.09 4.19 -12.14
C GLU A 300 23.66 4.32 -10.72
N MET A 301 23.99 3.19 -10.10
CA MET A 301 24.41 3.18 -8.69
C MET A 301 25.90 3.56 -8.49
N GLY A 302 26.59 3.87 -9.59
CA GLY A 302 27.97 4.36 -9.61
C GLY A 302 28.94 3.44 -8.86
N SER A 303 29.82 4.03 -8.05
CA SER A 303 30.92 3.30 -7.39
C SER A 303 30.48 2.19 -6.41
N THR A 304 29.20 2.07 -6.06
CA THR A 304 28.71 0.87 -5.34
C THR A 304 28.93 -0.41 -6.15
N PHE A 305 28.82 -0.35 -7.49
CA PHE A 305 29.02 -1.49 -8.39
C PHE A 305 30.44 -2.06 -8.37
N LYS A 306 31.43 -1.25 -7.97
CA LYS A 306 32.81 -1.73 -7.79
C LYS A 306 32.88 -2.85 -6.76
N SER A 307 31.97 -2.87 -5.78
CA SER A 307 31.85 -3.96 -4.82
C SER A 307 31.55 -5.29 -5.52
N PHE A 308 30.63 -5.30 -6.48
CA PHE A 308 30.28 -6.49 -7.24
C PHE A 308 31.39 -6.88 -8.22
N THR A 309 32.01 -5.93 -8.91
CA THR A 309 33.11 -6.24 -9.83
C THR A 309 34.36 -6.76 -9.10
N ILE A 310 34.69 -6.22 -7.94
CA ILE A 310 35.82 -6.72 -7.15
C ILE A 310 35.49 -8.10 -6.56
N ALA A 311 34.26 -8.29 -6.07
CA ALA A 311 33.79 -9.60 -5.62
C ALA A 311 33.89 -10.64 -6.74
N MET A 312 33.52 -10.30 -7.99
CA MET A 312 33.68 -11.15 -9.16
C MET A 312 35.14 -11.56 -9.39
N GLY A 313 36.06 -10.59 -9.36
CA GLY A 313 37.49 -10.85 -9.51
C GLY A 313 37.99 -11.87 -8.49
N LEU A 314 37.63 -11.66 -7.22
CA LEU A 314 37.97 -12.54 -6.10
C LEU A 314 37.31 -13.92 -6.23
N ASP A 315 36.01 -13.97 -6.56
CA ASP A 315 35.23 -15.22 -6.74
C ASP A 315 35.84 -16.12 -7.82
N SER A 316 36.23 -15.49 -8.92
CA SER A 316 36.79 -16.19 -10.08
C SER A 316 38.15 -16.83 -9.80
N GLY A 317 38.82 -16.44 -8.70
CA GLY A 317 40.18 -16.86 -8.36
C GLY A 317 41.27 -16.22 -9.24
N ARG A 318 40.90 -15.35 -10.19
CA ARG A 318 41.83 -14.65 -11.08
C ARG A 318 42.46 -13.41 -10.44
N VAL A 319 41.87 -12.93 -9.35
CA VAL A 319 42.35 -11.77 -8.59
C VAL A 319 42.43 -12.13 -7.12
N ARG A 320 43.49 -11.69 -6.46
CA ARG A 320 43.74 -11.81 -5.01
C ARG A 320 43.95 -10.43 -4.42
N LEU A 321 43.73 -10.29 -3.10
CA LEU A 321 43.88 -9.00 -2.40
C LEU A 321 45.25 -8.33 -2.60
N GLY A 322 46.32 -9.13 -2.66
CA GLY A 322 47.69 -8.63 -2.84
C GLY A 322 48.09 -8.33 -4.29
N ASP A 323 47.23 -8.62 -5.27
CA ASP A 323 47.55 -8.34 -6.68
C ASP A 323 47.56 -6.82 -6.94
N MET A 324 48.45 -6.38 -7.82
CA MET A 324 48.67 -4.97 -8.13
C MET A 324 48.18 -4.63 -9.55
N PHE A 325 47.40 -3.56 -9.67
CA PHE A 325 46.90 -3.06 -10.94
C PHE A 325 47.48 -1.69 -11.26
N ASP A 326 47.92 -1.50 -12.49
CA ASP A 326 48.49 -0.24 -12.93
C ASP A 326 47.40 0.84 -13.11
N ALA A 327 47.36 1.84 -12.22
CA ALA A 327 46.48 3.00 -12.32
C ALA A 327 47.26 4.30 -12.60
N ARG A 328 48.45 4.21 -13.22
CA ARG A 328 49.28 5.37 -13.56
C ARG A 328 48.64 6.25 -14.64
N TYR A 329 47.97 5.64 -15.61
CA TYR A 329 47.47 6.32 -16.80
C TYR A 329 46.00 6.01 -17.08
N PRO A 330 45.23 6.99 -17.60
CA PRO A 330 43.86 6.76 -18.06
C PRO A 330 43.76 5.63 -19.11
N ILE A 331 42.65 4.91 -19.10
CA ILE A 331 42.36 3.89 -20.11
C ILE A 331 41.67 4.57 -21.30
N ARG A 332 42.21 4.43 -22.50
CA ARG A 332 41.58 4.88 -23.75
C ARG A 332 40.97 3.69 -24.48
N ILE A 333 39.65 3.70 -24.68
CA ILE A 333 38.95 2.62 -25.37
C ILE A 333 37.72 3.15 -26.11
N GLY A 334 37.59 2.78 -27.40
CA GLY A 334 36.41 3.12 -28.20
C GLY A 334 36.10 4.62 -28.31
N GLY A 335 37.14 5.48 -28.29
CA GLY A 335 36.99 6.94 -28.28
C GLY A 335 36.73 7.57 -26.90
N PHE A 336 36.51 6.76 -25.86
CA PHE A 336 36.32 7.21 -24.48
C PHE A 336 37.62 7.16 -23.69
N THR A 337 37.74 8.06 -22.71
CA THR A 337 38.87 8.08 -21.76
C THR A 337 38.34 7.86 -20.35
N ILE A 338 38.70 6.72 -19.73
CA ILE A 338 38.35 6.40 -18.35
C ILE A 338 39.42 6.96 -17.42
N LYS A 339 38.98 7.78 -16.47
CA LYS A 339 39.84 8.43 -15.46
C LYS A 339 39.31 8.14 -14.07
N ASP A 340 40.20 8.22 -13.09
CA ASP A 340 39.83 8.28 -11.68
C ASP A 340 39.47 9.72 -11.30
N PHE A 341 38.53 9.89 -10.37
CA PHE A 341 38.18 11.21 -9.83
C PHE A 341 39.39 11.88 -9.15
N HIS A 342 40.12 11.10 -8.35
CA HIS A 342 41.40 11.49 -7.75
C HIS A 342 42.45 10.41 -8.01
N GLY A 343 43.04 10.44 -9.20
CA GLY A 343 44.06 9.48 -9.62
C GLY A 343 45.30 9.53 -8.74
N LYS A 344 45.86 8.36 -8.41
CA LYS A 344 47.07 8.23 -7.59
C LYS A 344 48.36 8.15 -8.39
N GLY A 345 48.27 7.98 -9.71
CA GLY A 345 49.45 7.99 -10.59
C GLY A 345 50.45 6.87 -10.30
N ARG A 346 50.00 5.74 -9.73
CA ARG A 346 50.84 4.59 -9.37
C ARG A 346 50.06 3.29 -9.47
N MET A 347 50.75 2.17 -9.29
CA MET A 347 50.07 0.88 -9.11
C MET A 347 49.31 0.86 -7.78
N LEU A 348 48.15 0.22 -7.78
CA LEU A 348 47.25 0.09 -6.64
C LEU A 348 46.97 -1.39 -6.37
N SER A 349 47.03 -1.78 -5.10
CA SER A 349 46.50 -3.07 -4.63
C SER A 349 44.97 -3.09 -4.65
N VAL A 350 44.34 -4.26 -4.55
CA VAL A 350 42.87 -4.39 -4.51
C VAL A 350 42.23 -3.56 -3.37
N PRO A 351 42.75 -3.57 -2.13
CA PRO A 351 42.25 -2.70 -1.06
C PRO A 351 42.35 -1.21 -1.39
N GLU A 352 43.44 -0.78 -2.04
CA GLU A 352 43.60 0.62 -2.45
C GLU A 352 42.67 0.99 -3.60
N ILE A 353 42.42 0.09 -4.55
CA ILE A 353 41.42 0.29 -5.62
C ILE A 353 40.04 0.51 -5.00
N PHE A 354 39.69 -0.31 -4.00
CA PHE A 354 38.42 -0.19 -3.29
C PHE A 354 38.35 1.11 -2.46
N GLN A 355 39.40 1.44 -1.71
CA GLN A 355 39.50 2.63 -0.86
C GLN A 355 39.46 3.95 -1.65
N PHE A 356 40.31 4.08 -2.67
CA PHE A 356 40.37 5.28 -3.51
C PHE A 356 39.30 5.30 -4.59
N SER A 357 38.48 4.25 -4.66
CA SER A 357 37.43 4.12 -5.66
C SER A 357 37.99 4.28 -7.09
N SER A 358 39.09 3.59 -7.42
CA SER A 358 39.72 3.71 -8.74
C SER A 358 38.84 3.06 -9.82
N ASN A 359 38.36 3.87 -10.77
CA ASN A 359 37.69 3.40 -11.99
C ASN A 359 38.66 2.60 -12.85
N ILE A 360 39.91 3.07 -12.95
CA ILE A 360 40.96 2.41 -13.76
C ILE A 360 41.27 1.02 -13.20
N GLY A 361 41.50 0.92 -11.89
CA GLY A 361 41.78 -0.37 -11.23
C GLY A 361 40.60 -1.34 -11.37
N THR A 362 39.37 -0.86 -11.15
CA THR A 362 38.18 -1.72 -11.24
C THR A 362 37.92 -2.19 -12.68
N ALA A 363 38.12 -1.32 -13.67
CA ALA A 363 38.02 -1.67 -15.08
C ALA A 363 39.03 -2.75 -15.48
N LYS A 364 40.25 -2.70 -14.94
CA LYS A 364 41.28 -3.73 -15.20
C LYS A 364 40.94 -5.07 -14.55
N ILE A 365 40.36 -5.06 -13.34
CA ILE A 365 39.82 -6.27 -12.70
C ILE A 365 38.71 -6.88 -13.57
N ALA A 366 37.78 -6.07 -14.07
CA ALA A 366 36.74 -6.55 -14.98
C ALA A 366 37.32 -7.13 -16.28
N ASP A 367 38.34 -6.49 -16.84
CA ASP A 367 39.01 -6.97 -18.06
C ASP A 367 39.75 -8.30 -17.85
N THR A 368 40.28 -8.54 -16.64
CA THR A 368 40.92 -9.82 -16.27
C THR A 368 39.93 -10.98 -16.26
N VAL A 369 38.68 -10.74 -15.84
CA VAL A 369 37.62 -11.77 -15.87
C VAL A 369 36.99 -11.90 -17.26
N GLY A 370 36.91 -10.80 -18.01
CA GLY A 370 36.35 -10.74 -19.35
C GLY A 370 34.84 -10.41 -19.36
N THR A 371 34.37 -9.90 -20.50
CA THR A 371 33.00 -9.40 -20.68
C THR A 371 31.92 -10.44 -20.36
N GLU A 372 32.06 -11.66 -20.85
CA GLU A 372 31.07 -12.73 -20.63
C GLU A 372 30.99 -13.12 -19.15
N GLY A 373 32.14 -13.29 -18.48
CA GLY A 373 32.19 -13.56 -17.05
C GLY A 373 31.61 -12.42 -16.21
N HIS A 374 31.80 -11.17 -16.66
CA HIS A 374 31.21 -10.00 -15.99
C HIS A 374 29.69 -9.96 -16.10
N LYS A 375 29.15 -10.21 -17.30
CA LYS A 375 27.71 -10.27 -17.52
C LYS A 375 27.07 -11.45 -16.78
N GLU A 376 27.71 -12.62 -16.80
CA GLU A 376 27.27 -13.80 -16.04
C GLU A 376 27.18 -13.48 -14.56
N PHE A 377 28.25 -12.94 -13.98
CA PHE A 377 28.32 -12.70 -12.54
C PHE A 377 27.25 -11.71 -12.06
N LEU A 378 27.07 -10.59 -12.78
CA LEU A 378 26.03 -9.61 -12.44
C LEU A 378 24.61 -10.16 -12.66
N THR A 379 24.41 -11.05 -13.63
CA THR A 379 23.14 -11.77 -13.82
C THR A 379 22.90 -12.74 -12.66
N ARG A 380 23.91 -13.50 -12.26
CA ARG A 380 23.86 -14.46 -11.14
C ARG A 380 23.59 -13.78 -9.80
N LEU A 381 24.12 -12.57 -9.58
CA LEU A 381 23.76 -11.70 -8.45
C LEU A 381 22.36 -11.09 -8.53
N GLY A 382 21.66 -11.30 -9.64
CA GLY A 382 20.32 -10.76 -9.87
C GLY A 382 20.31 -9.29 -10.26
N LEU A 383 21.44 -8.62 -10.49
CA LEU A 383 21.54 -7.18 -10.78
C LEU A 383 21.07 -6.79 -12.19
N LEU A 384 20.89 -7.77 -13.08
CA LEU A 384 20.50 -7.57 -14.48
C LEU A 384 19.11 -8.14 -14.83
N THR A 385 18.43 -8.73 -13.84
CA THR A 385 17.12 -9.39 -13.99
C THR A 385 16.09 -8.76 -13.06
N ARG A 386 14.80 -8.94 -13.37
CA ARG A 386 13.72 -8.47 -12.49
C ARG A 386 13.78 -9.26 -11.17
N MET A 387 13.82 -8.54 -10.06
CA MET A 387 13.78 -9.12 -8.72
C MET A 387 12.39 -9.70 -8.42
N GLN A 388 12.35 -10.82 -7.70
CA GLN A 388 11.12 -11.44 -7.20
C GLN A 388 10.92 -11.03 -5.74
N THR A 389 9.71 -10.60 -5.40
CA THR A 389 9.28 -10.21 -4.05
C THR A 389 7.75 -10.06 -4.05
N GLU A 390 7.14 -9.88 -2.88
CA GLU A 390 5.70 -9.71 -2.74
C GLU A 390 5.19 -8.37 -3.30
N LEU A 391 6.04 -7.34 -3.33
CA LEU A 391 5.66 -6.04 -3.90
C LEU A 391 5.43 -6.16 -5.41
N PRO A 392 4.27 -5.70 -5.93
CA PRO A 392 3.99 -5.76 -7.37
C PRO A 392 4.81 -4.75 -8.20
N GLU A 393 5.17 -3.61 -7.61
CA GLU A 393 5.90 -2.52 -8.26
C GLU A 393 7.42 -2.72 -8.21
N VAL A 394 7.91 -3.64 -9.05
CA VAL A 394 9.35 -3.89 -9.22
C VAL A 394 9.80 -3.52 -10.63
N ALA A 395 10.72 -2.57 -10.74
CA ALA A 395 11.27 -2.20 -12.03
C ALA A 395 12.28 -3.24 -12.56
N LEU A 396 12.32 -3.41 -13.87
CA LEU A 396 13.35 -4.21 -14.53
C LEU A 396 14.64 -3.37 -14.67
N PRO A 397 15.81 -3.88 -14.28
CA PRO A 397 17.09 -3.21 -14.55
C PRO A 397 17.30 -2.92 -16.04
N SER A 398 17.98 -1.81 -16.33
CA SER A 398 18.38 -1.46 -17.70
C SER A 398 19.83 -1.86 -17.94
N GLN A 399 20.12 -2.36 -19.13
CA GLN A 399 21.47 -2.70 -19.56
C GLN A 399 21.58 -2.62 -21.10
N PRO A 400 22.80 -2.55 -21.66
CA PRO A 400 22.98 -2.58 -23.10
C PRO A 400 22.52 -3.92 -23.69
N ARG A 401 21.88 -3.90 -24.86
CA ARG A 401 21.43 -5.11 -25.57
C ARG A 401 22.58 -6.06 -25.87
N GLU A 402 23.71 -5.50 -26.28
CA GLU A 402 24.96 -6.22 -26.56
C GLU A 402 26.07 -5.62 -25.69
N TRP A 403 26.85 -6.48 -25.04
CA TRP A 403 27.97 -6.04 -24.23
C TRP A 403 29.25 -6.09 -25.04
N LYS A 404 29.79 -4.91 -25.38
CA LYS A 404 31.15 -4.77 -25.89
C LYS A 404 32.11 -4.54 -24.73
N LYS A 405 33.42 -4.64 -24.99
CA LYS A 405 34.45 -4.39 -23.98
C LYS A 405 34.30 -3.02 -23.29
N ILE A 406 33.92 -1.98 -24.05
CA ILE A 406 33.63 -0.65 -23.49
C ILE A 406 32.48 -0.69 -22.47
N ASN A 407 31.40 -1.42 -22.75
CA ASN A 407 30.26 -1.56 -21.83
C ASN A 407 30.69 -2.29 -20.56
N SER A 408 31.42 -3.40 -20.67
CA SER A 408 31.95 -4.11 -19.51
C SER A 408 32.82 -3.19 -18.63
N ILE A 409 33.67 -2.37 -19.24
CA ILE A 409 34.49 -1.39 -18.54
C ILE A 409 33.63 -0.36 -17.83
N THR A 410 32.65 0.28 -18.48
CA THR A 410 31.83 1.31 -17.82
C THR A 410 30.94 0.74 -16.72
N ILE A 411 30.38 -0.46 -16.96
CA ILE A 411 29.53 -1.17 -16.00
C ILE A 411 30.33 -1.57 -14.75
N SER A 412 31.63 -1.82 -14.89
CA SER A 412 32.50 -2.21 -13.76
C SER A 412 32.55 -1.17 -12.63
N PHE A 413 32.26 0.09 -12.97
CA PHE A 413 32.15 1.18 -12.01
C PHE A 413 30.75 1.83 -12.02
N GLY A 414 29.75 1.08 -12.48
CA GLY A 414 28.33 1.38 -12.31
C GLY A 414 27.72 2.36 -13.31
N HIS A 415 28.29 2.50 -14.51
CA HIS A 415 27.76 3.37 -15.58
C HIS A 415 27.35 2.56 -16.82
N GLY A 416 26.24 2.93 -17.45
CA GLY A 416 25.64 2.21 -18.56
C GLY A 416 24.76 1.02 -18.15
N VAL A 417 24.48 0.87 -16.85
CA VAL A 417 23.54 -0.10 -16.27
C VAL A 417 22.76 0.61 -15.16
N SER A 418 21.46 0.37 -15.08
CA SER A 418 20.64 0.92 -13.99
C SER A 418 19.90 -0.20 -13.28
N THR A 419 19.91 -0.17 -11.95
CA THR A 419 19.23 -1.16 -11.10
C THR A 419 18.47 -0.44 -9.99
N THR A 420 17.61 -1.17 -9.28
CA THR A 420 16.87 -0.58 -8.16
C THR A 420 17.74 -0.54 -6.90
N PRO A 421 17.55 0.46 -6.02
CA PRO A 421 18.25 0.50 -4.73
C PRO A 421 18.03 -0.76 -3.88
N LEU A 422 16.81 -1.31 -3.86
CA LEU A 422 16.51 -2.55 -3.13
C LEU A 422 17.29 -3.74 -3.70
N GLN A 423 17.36 -3.88 -5.02
CA GLN A 423 18.11 -4.96 -5.67
C GLN A 423 19.62 -4.84 -5.44
N THR A 424 20.14 -3.62 -5.38
CA THR A 424 21.54 -3.37 -4.98
C THR A 424 21.81 -3.80 -3.53
N ALA A 425 20.87 -3.54 -2.62
CA ALA A 425 20.98 -3.94 -1.23
C ALA A 425 20.95 -5.47 -1.07
N VAL A 426 20.06 -6.16 -1.80
CA VAL A 426 19.97 -7.63 -1.83
C VAL A 426 21.26 -8.27 -2.35
N ALA A 427 21.79 -7.77 -3.48
CA ALA A 427 23.08 -8.24 -3.99
C ALA A 427 24.22 -7.93 -3.00
N GLY A 428 24.15 -6.79 -2.30
CA GLY A 428 25.09 -6.42 -1.25
C GLY A 428 25.07 -7.36 -0.04
N ALA A 429 23.90 -7.85 0.35
CA ALA A 429 23.76 -8.84 1.42
C ALA A 429 24.50 -10.15 1.08
N ALA A 430 24.42 -10.60 -0.18
CA ALA A 430 25.17 -11.75 -0.66
C ALA A 430 26.69 -11.57 -0.56
N LEU A 431 27.21 -10.33 -0.68
CA LEU A 431 28.64 -10.08 -0.55
C LEU A 431 29.16 -10.32 0.86
N VAL A 432 28.31 -10.17 1.88
CA VAL A 432 28.73 -10.19 3.29
C VAL A 432 28.21 -11.39 4.06
N ASN A 433 27.22 -12.14 3.58
CA ASN A 433 26.62 -13.26 4.32
C ASN A 433 27.23 -14.65 4.02
N GLY A 434 28.43 -14.70 3.41
CA GLY A 434 29.03 -15.95 2.96
C GLY A 434 28.70 -16.33 1.51
N GLY A 435 28.09 -15.42 0.75
CA GLY A 435 27.87 -15.58 -0.67
C GLY A 435 26.52 -16.16 -1.07
N LYS A 436 25.52 -16.08 -0.18
CA LYS A 436 24.17 -16.57 -0.41
C LYS A 436 23.28 -15.42 -0.88
N LEU A 437 22.77 -15.48 -2.11
CA LEU A 437 21.73 -14.59 -2.58
C LEU A 437 20.37 -15.11 -2.11
N ILE A 438 19.67 -14.30 -1.33
CA ILE A 438 18.36 -14.61 -0.77
C ILE A 438 17.39 -13.56 -1.30
N GLU A 439 16.29 -14.01 -1.90
CA GLU A 439 15.25 -13.11 -2.42
C GLU A 439 14.61 -12.33 -1.27
N PRO A 440 14.45 -10.99 -1.39
CA PRO A 440 13.93 -10.18 -0.29
C PRO A 440 12.46 -10.50 -0.04
N THR A 441 12.06 -10.43 1.23
CA THR A 441 10.66 -10.67 1.61
C THR A 441 10.13 -9.64 2.60
N PHE A 442 8.89 -9.22 2.34
CA PHE A 442 8.10 -8.39 3.25
C PHE A 442 7.30 -9.23 4.25
N LEU A 443 7.47 -10.55 4.23
CA LEU A 443 6.84 -11.51 5.15
C LEU A 443 7.88 -12.09 6.11
N PRO A 444 7.48 -12.49 7.33
CA PRO A 444 8.36 -13.16 8.26
C PRO A 444 8.99 -14.42 7.66
N ARG A 445 10.30 -14.59 7.83
CA ARG A 445 11.02 -15.76 7.33
C ARG A 445 12.09 -16.23 8.31
N THR A 446 12.07 -17.52 8.62
CA THR A 446 13.11 -18.17 9.42
C THR A 446 14.40 -18.40 8.62
N ARG A 447 15.52 -18.62 9.30
CA ARG A 447 16.80 -18.92 8.63
C ARG A 447 16.74 -20.23 7.85
N GLU A 448 16.03 -21.23 8.37
CA GLU A 448 15.85 -22.54 7.73
C GLU A 448 15.08 -22.40 6.41
N GLN A 449 14.00 -21.60 6.39
CA GLN A 449 13.26 -21.29 5.17
C GLN A 449 14.10 -20.48 4.18
N ALA A 450 14.90 -19.54 4.69
CA ALA A 450 15.79 -18.74 3.84
C ALA A 450 16.87 -19.59 3.18
N ASP A 451 17.44 -20.56 3.90
CA ASP A 451 18.44 -21.48 3.37
C ASP A 451 17.89 -22.39 2.25
N GLN A 452 16.58 -22.71 2.27
CA GLN A 452 15.94 -23.49 1.20
C GLN A 452 15.84 -22.73 -0.13
N VAL A 453 15.70 -21.40 -0.08
CA VAL A 453 15.59 -20.55 -1.28
C VAL A 453 16.92 -19.87 -1.64
N ALA A 454 17.92 -19.95 -0.77
CA ALA A 454 19.22 -19.32 -0.96
C ALA A 454 19.97 -19.91 -2.16
N LYS A 455 20.54 -19.02 -2.99
CA LYS A 455 21.39 -19.38 -4.12
C LYS A 455 22.84 -19.03 -3.79
N GLN A 456 23.76 -19.99 -3.85
CA GLN A 456 25.18 -19.71 -3.65
C GLN A 456 25.75 -19.01 -4.90
N VAL A 457 26.03 -17.72 -4.79
CA VAL A 457 26.47 -16.85 -5.91
C VAL A 457 27.90 -16.36 -5.78
N LEU A 458 28.50 -16.50 -4.60
CA LEU A 458 29.87 -16.07 -4.31
C LEU A 458 30.53 -17.10 -3.38
N LYS A 459 31.80 -17.40 -3.54
CA LYS A 459 32.51 -18.30 -2.61
C LYS A 459 32.59 -17.69 -1.21
N PRO A 460 32.49 -18.48 -0.12
CA PRO A 460 32.62 -17.96 1.25
C PRO A 460 33.93 -17.19 1.49
N GLY A 461 35.04 -17.62 0.89
CA GLY A 461 36.33 -16.92 0.95
C GLY A 461 36.28 -15.52 0.33
N ALA A 462 35.67 -15.38 -0.85
CA ALA A 462 35.50 -14.08 -1.50
C ALA A 462 34.53 -13.18 -0.72
N SER A 463 33.49 -13.74 -0.09
CA SER A 463 32.62 -12.98 0.82
C SER A 463 33.38 -12.45 2.04
N LYS A 464 34.28 -13.25 2.63
CA LYS A 464 35.16 -12.82 3.72
C LYS A 464 36.11 -11.69 3.29
N ASP A 465 36.69 -11.79 2.09
CA ASP A 465 37.53 -10.73 1.53
C ASP A 465 36.72 -9.43 1.30
N MET A 466 35.46 -9.54 0.86
CA MET A 466 34.57 -8.38 0.71
C MET A 466 34.23 -7.71 2.04
N ARG A 467 34.02 -8.47 3.13
CA ARG A 467 33.87 -7.92 4.49
C ARG A 467 35.09 -7.09 4.89
N PHE A 468 36.28 -7.63 4.68
CA PHE A 468 37.54 -6.92 4.92
C PHE A 468 37.62 -5.62 4.11
N LEU A 469 37.27 -5.64 2.83
CA LEU A 469 37.29 -4.44 1.97
C LEU A 469 36.26 -3.39 2.43
N PHE A 470 35.06 -3.81 2.84
CA PHE A 470 34.03 -2.93 3.36
C PHE A 470 34.47 -2.24 4.65
N GLU A 471 35.04 -2.99 5.60
CA GLU A 471 35.64 -2.46 6.82
C GLU A 471 36.80 -1.51 6.50
N TRP A 472 37.72 -1.91 5.62
CA TRP A 472 38.85 -1.09 5.19
C TRP A 472 38.41 0.27 4.66
N ASN A 473 37.38 0.31 3.79
CA ASN A 473 36.85 1.57 3.27
C ASN A 473 36.08 2.38 4.32
N GLY A 474 35.43 1.71 5.29
CA GLY A 474 34.80 2.35 6.45
C GLY A 474 35.83 3.06 7.35
N VAL A 475 37.01 2.47 7.55
CA VAL A 475 38.07 3.03 8.41
C VAL A 475 38.93 4.06 7.67
N ASN A 476 39.42 3.71 6.47
CA ASN A 476 40.48 4.45 5.78
C ASN A 476 39.98 5.22 4.55
N GLY A 477 38.72 5.04 4.16
CA GLY A 477 38.22 5.45 2.85
C GLY A 477 37.09 6.48 2.89
N SER A 478 36.23 6.41 1.88
CA SER A 478 35.10 7.33 1.70
C SER A 478 33.89 7.00 2.58
N GLY A 479 33.88 5.83 3.24
CA GLY A 479 32.78 5.37 4.10
C GLY A 479 32.84 5.86 5.54
N ARG A 480 33.86 6.66 5.92
CA ARG A 480 34.11 7.07 7.32
C ARG A 480 32.91 7.71 8.01
N ASN A 481 32.13 8.51 7.28
CA ASN A 481 30.97 9.20 7.83
C ASN A 481 29.76 8.29 8.09
N ALA A 482 29.83 7.00 7.74
CA ALA A 482 28.82 6.00 8.10
C ALA A 482 29.19 5.23 9.40
N ARG A 483 30.40 5.41 9.94
CA ARG A 483 30.84 4.64 11.11
C ARG A 483 30.04 5.01 12.34
N VAL A 484 29.58 3.99 13.06
CA VAL A 484 28.98 4.11 14.38
C VAL A 484 29.86 3.37 15.37
N ASP A 485 30.25 4.05 16.44
CA ASP A 485 31.08 3.46 17.48
C ASP A 485 30.37 2.24 18.08
N GLY A 486 31.12 1.16 18.29
CA GLY A 486 30.57 -0.09 18.80
C GLY A 486 30.02 -1.05 17.74
N PHE A 487 29.73 -0.63 16.52
CA PHE A 487 28.99 -1.48 15.56
C PHE A 487 29.78 -1.96 14.34
N ASN A 488 31.08 -1.63 14.25
CA ASN A 488 31.97 -1.99 13.13
C ASN A 488 31.29 -1.89 11.74
N VAL A 489 30.87 -0.67 11.39
CA VAL A 489 30.19 -0.39 10.12
C VAL A 489 31.20 -0.24 8.99
N GLY A 490 30.95 -0.91 7.87
CA GLY A 490 31.71 -0.73 6.64
C GLY A 490 30.82 -0.74 5.41
N GLY A 491 31.37 -0.37 4.26
CA GLY A 491 30.57 -0.23 3.04
C GLY A 491 31.23 0.54 1.92
N LYS A 492 30.44 0.89 0.90
CA LYS A 492 30.88 1.58 -0.31
C LYS A 492 29.95 2.73 -0.69
N THR A 493 30.54 3.90 -0.88
CA THR A 493 29.87 5.07 -1.48
C THR A 493 29.82 4.95 -3.00
N GLY A 494 28.70 5.35 -3.59
CA GLY A 494 28.53 5.57 -5.03
C GLY A 494 28.01 6.98 -5.29
N THR A 495 28.72 7.73 -6.14
CA THR A 495 28.25 8.97 -6.74
C THR A 495 28.24 8.76 -8.24
N ALA A 496 27.10 8.97 -8.88
CA ALA A 496 26.92 8.86 -10.32
C ALA A 496 26.32 10.16 -10.87
N ASP A 497 26.92 10.70 -11.93
CA ASP A 497 26.36 11.84 -12.63
C ASP A 497 25.04 11.43 -13.31
N LYS A 498 24.02 12.27 -13.23
CA LYS A 498 22.72 11.93 -13.84
C LYS A 498 22.76 12.07 -15.34
N VAL A 499 22.04 11.19 -16.02
CA VAL A 499 21.78 11.29 -17.46
C VAL A 499 20.51 12.11 -17.67
N VAL A 500 20.63 13.30 -18.27
CA VAL A 500 19.50 14.14 -18.69
C VAL A 500 19.52 14.24 -20.21
N ASN A 501 18.40 13.90 -20.86
CA ASN A 501 18.27 13.88 -22.32
C ASN A 501 19.39 13.08 -23.03
N GLY A 502 19.79 11.95 -22.44
CA GLY A 502 20.82 11.06 -22.98
C GLY A 502 22.27 11.54 -22.78
N ARG A 503 22.51 12.59 -21.98
CA ARG A 503 23.86 13.08 -21.66
C ARG A 503 24.07 13.20 -20.16
N TYR A 504 25.28 12.90 -19.69
CA TYR A 504 25.65 13.12 -18.30
C TYR A 504 25.69 14.62 -17.97
N VAL A 505 25.19 14.98 -16.80
CA VAL A 505 25.22 16.34 -16.27
C VAL A 505 25.99 16.34 -14.95
N HIS A 506 27.01 17.20 -14.85
CA HIS A 506 27.98 17.17 -13.75
C HIS A 506 27.55 17.93 -12.48
N ASP A 507 26.45 18.70 -12.54
CA ASP A 507 25.89 19.45 -11.41
C ASP A 507 24.72 18.70 -10.73
N LYS A 508 24.37 17.51 -11.24
CA LYS A 508 23.30 16.65 -10.72
C LYS A 508 23.84 15.24 -10.56
N ASN A 509 23.78 14.70 -9.35
CA ASN A 509 24.22 13.34 -9.10
C ASN A 509 23.20 12.53 -8.29
N PHE A 510 23.30 11.21 -8.46
CA PHE A 510 22.65 10.23 -7.61
C PHE A 510 23.69 9.66 -6.66
N ASN A 511 23.43 9.77 -5.35
CA ASN A 511 24.33 9.35 -4.30
C ASN A 511 23.76 8.16 -3.55
N ALA A 512 24.54 7.10 -3.40
CA ALA A 512 24.17 5.92 -2.64
C ALA A 512 25.29 5.48 -1.70
N PHE A 513 24.92 4.82 -0.60
CA PHE A 513 25.85 4.12 0.27
C PHE A 513 25.32 2.73 0.57
N LEU A 514 26.07 1.71 0.15
CA LEU A 514 25.80 0.30 0.48
C LEU A 514 26.66 -0.08 1.69
N SER A 515 26.03 -0.49 2.78
CA SER A 515 26.70 -0.81 4.04
C SER A 515 26.24 -2.13 4.62
N ALA A 516 27.07 -2.74 5.46
CA ALA A 516 26.70 -3.83 6.33
C ALA A 516 27.27 -3.63 7.73
N PHE A 517 26.63 -4.23 8.74
CA PHE A 517 27.11 -4.20 10.12
C PHE A 517 26.57 -5.37 10.97
N PRO A 518 27.30 -5.79 12.01
CA PRO A 518 28.73 -5.55 12.23
C PRO A 518 29.61 -6.32 11.23
N MET A 519 30.75 -5.78 10.79
CA MET A 519 31.50 -6.41 9.68
C MET A 519 32.18 -7.74 10.06
N ASP A 520 32.42 -8.00 11.34
CA ASP A 520 32.95 -9.27 11.85
C ASP A 520 31.92 -10.41 11.76
N ASP A 521 30.65 -10.11 12.04
CA ASP A 521 29.51 -11.03 11.89
C ASP A 521 28.27 -10.29 11.37
N PRO A 522 28.21 -10.03 10.03
CA PRO A 522 27.18 -9.17 9.45
C PRO A 522 25.79 -9.70 9.73
N GLN A 523 24.95 -8.90 10.39
CA GLN A 523 23.53 -9.21 10.62
C GLN A 523 22.64 -8.46 9.65
N TYR A 524 23.00 -7.21 9.31
CA TYR A 524 22.17 -6.34 8.50
C TYR A 524 22.96 -5.66 7.38
N VAL A 525 22.29 -5.47 6.26
CA VAL A 525 22.68 -4.51 5.22
C VAL A 525 21.79 -3.28 5.33
N VAL A 526 22.41 -2.11 5.25
CA VAL A 526 21.73 -0.83 5.11
C VAL A 526 22.18 -0.20 3.81
N LEU A 527 21.22 0.09 2.93
CA LEU A 527 21.47 0.91 1.76
C LEU A 527 20.69 2.20 1.89
N SER A 528 21.37 3.34 1.70
CA SER A 528 20.72 4.64 1.56
C SER A 528 20.99 5.21 0.17
N PHE A 529 20.08 6.04 -0.32
CA PHE A 529 20.31 6.90 -1.47
C PHE A 529 19.72 8.30 -1.25
N ILE A 530 20.26 9.27 -1.99
CA ILE A 530 19.73 10.62 -2.11
C ILE A 530 20.00 11.14 -3.52
N ASP A 531 18.96 11.69 -4.14
CA ASP A 531 18.92 12.10 -5.55
C ASP A 531 18.98 13.63 -5.68
N GLU A 532 19.96 14.11 -6.44
CA GLU A 532 20.32 15.53 -6.59
C GLU A 532 20.55 16.28 -5.25
N PRO A 533 21.32 15.73 -4.30
CA PRO A 533 21.64 16.45 -3.07
C PRO A 533 22.51 17.67 -3.37
N LYS A 534 22.17 18.83 -2.80
CA LYS A 534 22.99 20.04 -2.85
C LYS A 534 23.97 20.08 -1.70
N THR A 535 25.09 20.77 -1.89
CA THR A 535 26.02 21.08 -0.80
C THR A 535 25.41 22.08 0.18
N ASP A 536 25.95 22.19 1.40
CA ASP A 536 25.51 23.17 2.41
C ASP A 536 25.59 24.63 1.93
N LYS A 537 26.42 24.90 0.91
CA LYS A 537 26.54 26.22 0.28
C LYS A 537 25.48 26.47 -0.80
N GLY A 538 24.62 25.50 -1.09
CA GLY A 538 23.61 25.54 -2.16
C GLY A 538 24.18 25.44 -3.58
N ASN A 539 25.51 25.44 -3.71
CA ASN A 539 26.21 25.59 -4.99
C ASN A 539 26.92 24.28 -5.32
N GLY A 540 26.28 23.43 -6.15
CA GLY A 540 26.83 22.17 -6.63
C GLY A 540 26.32 20.92 -5.89
N ALA A 541 26.63 19.76 -6.46
CA ALA A 541 26.14 18.48 -6.00
C ALA A 541 27.01 17.92 -4.86
N ALA A 542 26.39 17.52 -3.76
CA ALA A 542 27.08 16.86 -2.65
C ALA A 542 27.61 15.48 -3.09
N LEU A 543 28.61 14.94 -2.39
CA LEU A 543 29.12 13.59 -2.64
C LEU A 543 28.47 12.59 -1.70
N ALA A 544 28.40 11.31 -2.10
CA ALA A 544 27.77 10.28 -1.29
C ALA A 544 28.42 10.08 0.08
N GLY A 545 29.72 10.37 0.22
CA GLY A 545 30.41 10.34 1.50
C GLY A 545 29.92 11.41 2.49
N THR A 546 29.35 12.52 2.03
CA THR A 546 28.83 13.60 2.90
C THR A 546 27.31 13.71 2.87
N SER A 547 26.62 12.97 1.98
CA SER A 547 25.15 12.95 1.91
C SER A 547 24.57 11.59 2.32
N ALA A 548 24.84 10.52 1.57
CA ALA A 548 24.24 9.19 1.78
C ALA A 548 24.87 8.43 2.97
N ALA A 549 26.18 8.51 3.17
CA ALA A 549 26.87 7.83 4.26
C ALA A 549 26.41 8.31 5.66
N PRO A 550 26.25 9.62 5.93
CA PRO A 550 25.65 10.09 7.19
C PRO A 550 24.24 9.54 7.45
N MET A 551 23.41 9.37 6.42
CA MET A 551 22.09 8.74 6.60
C MET A 551 22.21 7.32 7.16
N VAL A 552 23.21 6.56 6.71
CA VAL A 552 23.46 5.21 7.26
C VAL A 552 23.97 5.27 8.69
N HIS A 553 24.82 6.24 9.04
CA HIS A 553 25.21 6.46 10.43
C HIS A 553 23.98 6.71 11.32
N ASP A 554 23.10 7.61 10.91
CA ASP A 554 21.89 7.98 11.67
C ASP A 554 20.93 6.79 11.80
N ILE A 555 20.75 6.00 10.73
CA ILE A 555 19.93 4.79 10.77
C ILE A 555 20.55 3.77 11.73
N ILE A 556 21.82 3.40 11.57
CA ILE A 556 22.45 2.34 12.36
C ILE A 556 22.52 2.74 13.84
N SER A 557 22.95 3.97 14.16
CA SER A 557 23.07 4.44 15.54
C SER A 557 21.77 4.37 16.32
N ARG A 558 20.63 4.58 15.65
CA ARG A 558 19.30 4.57 16.26
C ARG A 558 18.60 3.21 16.22
N THR A 559 18.98 2.32 15.30
CA THR A 559 18.28 1.05 15.06
C THR A 559 19.05 -0.18 15.54
N ALA A 560 20.37 -0.15 15.64
CA ALA A 560 21.18 -1.34 15.93
C ALA A 560 20.79 -2.02 17.25
N ALA A 561 20.55 -1.24 18.30
CA ALA A 561 20.10 -1.78 19.59
C ALA A 561 18.67 -2.34 19.52
N VAL A 562 17.76 -1.69 18.77
CA VAL A 562 16.39 -2.16 18.54
C VAL A 562 16.39 -3.50 17.79
N LEU A 563 17.34 -3.66 16.87
CA LEU A 563 17.58 -4.87 16.10
C LEU A 563 18.35 -5.96 16.90
N GLY A 564 18.68 -5.69 18.17
CA GLY A 564 19.37 -6.66 19.04
C GLY A 564 20.87 -6.82 18.77
N VAL A 565 21.48 -5.95 17.97
CA VAL A 565 22.93 -5.94 17.76
C VAL A 565 23.60 -5.36 19.00
N LYS A 566 24.51 -6.13 19.61
CA LYS A 566 25.27 -5.68 20.77
C LYS A 566 26.49 -4.87 20.33
N PRO A 567 26.71 -3.67 20.88
CA PRO A 567 27.91 -2.90 20.58
C PRO A 567 29.15 -3.57 21.18
N LYS A 568 30.27 -3.53 20.44
CA LYS A 568 31.60 -3.97 20.86
C LYS A 568 32.56 -2.78 20.86
N PHE A 569 33.03 -2.41 22.04
CA PHE A 569 33.97 -1.32 22.23
C PHE A 569 35.36 -1.84 22.61
N GLY A 570 36.42 -1.15 22.19
CA GLY A 570 37.79 -1.62 22.40
C GLY A 570 38.20 -2.74 21.42
N LYS A 571 39.48 -3.18 21.49
CA LYS A 571 40.01 -4.23 20.59
C LYS A 571 39.52 -5.64 20.94
N ASP A 572 39.02 -5.83 22.16
CA ASP A 572 38.59 -7.09 22.77
C ASP A 572 37.10 -7.08 23.17
N GLY A 573 36.38 -5.98 22.91
CA GLY A 573 34.96 -5.84 23.27
C GLY A 573 34.70 -5.60 24.76
N SER A 574 35.76 -5.45 25.58
CA SER A 574 35.65 -5.35 27.05
C SER A 574 35.42 -3.92 27.56
N ALA A 575 35.66 -2.92 26.71
CA ALA A 575 35.56 -1.52 27.10
C ALA A 575 34.10 -1.07 27.16
N LEU A 576 33.36 -1.45 28.21
CA LEU A 576 32.06 -0.84 28.47
C LEU A 576 32.21 0.69 28.51
N LEU A 577 31.32 1.41 27.82
CA LEU A 577 31.13 2.84 28.08
C LEU A 577 30.81 2.97 29.56
N VAL A 578 31.79 3.39 30.35
CA VAL A 578 31.56 3.86 31.71
C VAL A 578 30.65 5.08 31.55
N SER A 579 29.37 4.90 31.86
CA SER A 579 28.42 6.01 31.85
C SER A 579 28.86 7.04 32.87
N TYR A 580 28.85 8.31 32.47
CA TYR A 580 28.66 9.42 33.40
C TYR A 580 27.17 9.61 33.67
#